data_AF-A0A022QKM1-F1
#
_entry.id   AF-A0A022QKM1-F1
#
_cell.length_a   1.000
_cell.length_b   1.000
_cell.length_c   1.000
_cell.angle_alpha   90.00
_cell.angle_beta   90.00
_cell.angle_gamma   90.00
#
_symmetry.space_group_name_H-M   'P 1'
#
loop_
_entity.id
_entity.type
_entity.pdbx_description
1 polymer ?
#
loop_
_entity_poly.entity_id
_entity_poly.type
_entity_poly.pdbx_seq_one_letter_code
_entity_poly.pdbx_strand_id
1 'polypeptide(L)'
;VHILPHEMLGISTFGLSMRLLKWFPIRVVDQILLVASRLLIGDTGRVGLTRPSVGPLELKSLTGKTPVLDVGTLDKIKSGHIKVCPGIKRVRHQSVEFVDGITRDFDAIVLATGYKSNVPTWLKESEMFSEKDGFPKKPFPNGWKGKSGLYSVGFTKRGLMGTSMDARNIAEDIENCLMKRRKPFFLNHGLGGVYF
;
A
#
# COMPACT_ATOMS: atom_id res chain seq x y z
N VAL A 1 -11.62 10.01 -4.70
CA VAL A 1 -10.80 9.52 -3.57
C VAL A 1 -11.70 9.00 -2.46
N HIS A 2 -11.28 7.99 -1.70
CA HIS A 2 -11.98 7.62 -0.47
C HIS A 2 -11.45 8.45 0.69
N ILE A 3 -12.37 9.07 1.45
CA ILE A 3 -12.08 9.82 2.66
C ILE A 3 -12.85 9.15 3.78
N LEU A 4 -12.12 8.75 4.81
CA LEU A 4 -12.69 8.18 6.03
C LEU A 4 -12.25 9.07 7.20
N PRO A 5 -13.07 9.24 8.24
CA PRO A 5 -12.61 9.91 9.46
C PRO A 5 -11.42 9.14 10.06
N HIS A 6 -10.50 9.83 10.73
CA HIS A 6 -9.39 9.17 11.44
C HIS A 6 -9.90 8.19 12.53
N GLU A 7 -10.99 8.57 13.20
CA GLU A 7 -11.66 7.76 14.22
C GLU A 7 -13.17 7.63 13.93
N MET A 8 -13.71 6.46 14.24
CA MET A 8 -15.13 6.16 14.20
C MET A 8 -15.57 5.70 15.58
N LEU A 9 -16.46 6.46 16.22
CA LEU A 9 -17.04 6.12 17.53
C LEU A 9 -15.97 5.90 18.62
N GLY A 10 -14.92 6.73 18.64
CA GLY A 10 -13.82 6.64 19.62
C GLY A 10 -12.81 5.52 19.34
N ILE A 11 -12.90 4.85 18.18
CA ILE A 11 -11.96 3.81 17.76
C ILE A 11 -11.28 4.26 16.47
N SER A 12 -9.97 4.06 16.34
CA SER A 12 -9.27 4.27 15.07
C SER A 12 -9.97 3.53 13.93
N THR A 13 -10.27 4.23 12.84
CA THR A 13 -10.91 3.66 11.65
C THR A 13 -10.13 2.48 11.11
N PHE A 14 -8.79 2.56 11.14
CA PHE A 14 -7.93 1.46 10.73
C PHE A 14 -8.05 0.26 11.66
N GLY A 15 -8.03 0.49 12.98
CA GLY A 15 -8.22 -0.57 13.98
C GLY A 15 -9.57 -1.27 13.85
N LEU A 16 -10.64 -0.49 13.69
CA LEU A 16 -11.99 -1.00 13.41
C LEU A 16 -12.00 -1.85 12.13
N SER A 17 -11.42 -1.35 11.05
CA SER A 17 -11.31 -2.06 9.77
C SER A 17 -10.62 -3.42 9.92
N MET A 18 -9.47 -3.45 10.60
CA MET A 18 -8.71 -4.69 10.82
C MET A 18 -9.47 -5.69 11.69
N ARG A 19 -10.23 -5.22 12.69
CA ARG A 19 -11.07 -6.08 13.51
C ARG A 19 -12.23 -6.68 12.71
N LEU A 20 -12.91 -5.89 11.89
CA LEU A 20 -14.02 -6.36 11.06
C LEU A 20 -13.57 -7.38 10.00
N LEU A 21 -12.39 -7.16 9.39
CA LEU A 21 -11.81 -8.08 8.40
C LEU A 21 -11.49 -9.48 8.96
N LYS A 22 -11.44 -9.66 10.30
CA LYS A 22 -11.30 -10.99 10.91
C LYS A 22 -12.57 -11.84 10.80
N TRP A 23 -13.73 -11.19 10.65
CA TRP A 23 -15.04 -11.83 10.73
C TRP A 23 -15.86 -11.70 9.46
N PHE A 24 -15.60 -10.69 8.63
CA PHE A 24 -16.42 -10.38 7.46
C PHE A 24 -15.59 -10.27 6.17
N PRO A 25 -16.19 -10.60 5.00
CA PRO A 25 -15.57 -10.37 3.70
C PRO A 25 -15.28 -8.88 3.44
N ILE A 26 -14.22 -8.58 2.68
CA ILE A 26 -13.73 -7.21 2.44
C ILE A 26 -14.80 -6.25 1.92
N ARG A 27 -15.69 -6.71 1.03
CA ARG A 27 -16.76 -5.89 0.46
C ARG A 27 -17.81 -5.50 1.50
N VAL A 28 -18.11 -6.39 2.44
CA VAL A 28 -19.04 -6.12 3.55
C VAL A 28 -18.44 -5.06 4.47
N VAL A 29 -17.16 -5.22 4.82
CA VAL A 29 -16.44 -4.22 5.63
C VAL A 29 -16.40 -2.86 4.94
N ASP A 30 -16.14 -2.83 3.63
CA ASP A 30 -16.15 -1.60 2.85
C ASP A 30 -17.51 -0.91 2.88
N GLN A 31 -18.62 -1.65 2.76
CA GLN A 31 -19.96 -1.06 2.88
C GLN A 31 -20.20 -0.46 4.26
N ILE A 32 -19.83 -1.17 5.34
CA ILE A 32 -19.94 -0.67 6.71
C ILE A 32 -19.15 0.64 6.88
N LEU A 33 -17.90 0.68 6.40
CA LEU A 33 -17.05 1.87 6.47
C LEU A 33 -17.62 3.04 5.66
N LEU A 34 -18.19 2.78 4.49
CA LEU A 34 -18.77 3.82 3.64
C LEU A 34 -20.04 4.41 4.23
N VAL A 35 -20.89 3.58 4.85
CA VAL A 35 -22.09 4.02 5.58
C VAL A 35 -21.68 4.85 6.79
N ALA A 36 -20.77 4.35 7.64
CA ALA A 36 -20.27 5.07 8.81
C ALA A 36 -19.62 6.41 8.41
N SER A 37 -18.79 6.42 7.36
CA SER A 37 -18.21 7.63 6.79
C SER A 37 -19.29 8.63 6.35
N ARG A 38 -20.33 8.16 5.63
CA ARG A 38 -21.42 9.05 5.18
C ARG A 38 -22.19 9.66 6.36
N LEU A 39 -22.39 8.92 7.44
CA LEU A 39 -23.05 9.41 8.65
C LEU A 39 -22.18 10.45 9.41
N LEU A 40 -20.87 10.19 9.53
CA LEU A 40 -19.96 11.03 10.32
C LEU A 40 -19.51 12.29 9.59
N ILE A 41 -19.14 12.17 8.32
CA ILE A 41 -18.53 13.28 7.56
C ILE A 41 -19.38 13.77 6.38
N GLY A 42 -20.51 13.11 6.11
CA GLY A 42 -21.43 13.47 5.04
C GLY A 42 -21.02 12.97 3.66
N ASP A 43 -21.71 13.49 2.64
CA ASP A 43 -21.41 13.20 1.24
C ASP A 43 -20.28 14.10 0.72
N THR A 44 -19.11 13.50 0.48
CA THR A 44 -17.91 14.18 -0.02
C THR A 44 -18.05 14.61 -1.49
N GLY A 45 -18.99 14.05 -2.25
CA GLY A 45 -19.27 14.47 -3.62
C GLY A 45 -19.73 15.92 -3.70
N ARG A 46 -20.45 16.41 -2.67
CA ARG A 46 -20.93 17.80 -2.59
C ARG A 46 -19.80 18.84 -2.53
N VAL A 47 -18.60 18.42 -2.14
CA VAL A 47 -17.40 19.27 -2.10
C VAL A 47 -16.40 18.93 -3.20
N GLY A 48 -16.84 18.24 -4.27
CA GLY A 48 -16.00 17.90 -5.42
C GLY A 48 -15.10 16.67 -5.22
N LEU A 49 -15.26 15.92 -4.13
CA LEU A 49 -14.45 14.74 -3.82
C LEU A 49 -15.24 13.46 -4.13
N THR A 50 -15.23 13.09 -5.42
CA THR A 50 -15.94 11.91 -5.94
C THR A 50 -15.31 10.62 -5.44
N ARG A 51 -16.12 9.74 -4.84
CA ARG A 51 -15.66 8.43 -4.35
C ARG A 51 -15.48 7.43 -5.52
N PRO A 52 -14.41 6.61 -5.52
CA PRO A 52 -14.30 5.48 -6.43
C PRO A 52 -15.44 4.47 -6.23
N SER A 53 -15.80 3.73 -7.28
CA SER A 53 -16.82 2.67 -7.22
C SER A 53 -16.39 1.45 -6.41
N VAL A 54 -15.12 1.10 -6.45
CA VAL A 54 -14.50 0.04 -5.64
C VAL A 54 -14.32 0.54 -4.22
N GLY A 55 -14.63 -0.27 -3.21
CA GLY A 55 -14.56 0.11 -1.79
C GLY A 55 -13.14 0.44 -1.29
N PRO A 56 -12.99 1.13 -0.14
CA PRO A 56 -11.71 1.66 0.32
C PRO A 56 -10.65 0.58 0.60
N LEU A 57 -11.02 -0.53 1.24
CA LEU A 57 -10.09 -1.63 1.54
C LEU A 57 -9.82 -2.48 0.31
N GLU A 58 -10.85 -2.76 -0.52
CA GLU A 58 -10.68 -3.48 -1.78
C GLU A 58 -9.75 -2.71 -2.73
N LEU A 59 -9.95 -1.38 -2.86
CA LEU A 59 -9.10 -0.51 -3.66
C LEU A 59 -7.65 -0.51 -3.15
N LYS A 60 -7.45 -0.48 -1.82
CA LYS A 60 -6.12 -0.61 -1.22
C LYS A 60 -5.48 -1.94 -1.56
N SER A 61 -6.21 -3.05 -1.46
CA SER A 61 -5.65 -4.38 -1.77
C SER A 61 -5.30 -4.53 -3.25
N LEU A 62 -6.07 -3.92 -4.16
CA LEU A 62 -5.85 -4.03 -5.60
C LEU A 62 -4.75 -3.08 -6.11
N THR A 63 -4.72 -1.85 -5.60
CA THR A 63 -3.90 -0.77 -6.17
C THR A 63 -2.83 -0.23 -5.24
N GLY A 64 -2.85 -0.60 -3.96
CA GLY A 64 -2.03 0.01 -2.90
C GLY A 64 -2.49 1.40 -2.45
N LYS A 65 -3.53 1.97 -3.09
CA LYS A 65 -4.06 3.29 -2.72
C LYS A 65 -4.88 3.18 -1.44
N THR A 66 -4.33 3.73 -0.36
CA THR A 66 -4.99 3.77 0.95
C THR A 66 -6.02 4.90 0.97
N PRO A 67 -7.20 4.71 1.60
CA PRO A 67 -8.13 5.82 1.83
C PRO A 67 -7.44 6.92 2.66
N VAL A 68 -7.80 8.18 2.39
CA VAL A 68 -7.33 9.31 3.18
C VAL A 68 -8.06 9.26 4.52
N LEU A 69 -7.29 9.27 5.62
CA LEU A 69 -7.83 9.46 6.95
C LEU A 69 -7.89 10.97 7.23
N ASP A 70 -9.09 11.50 7.34
CA ASP A 70 -9.31 12.92 7.57
C ASP A 70 -9.04 13.28 9.04
N VAL A 71 -8.29 14.37 9.21
CA VAL A 71 -7.88 14.96 10.49
C VAL A 71 -8.26 16.45 10.57
N GLY A 72 -9.26 16.88 9.78
CA GLY A 72 -9.72 18.28 9.71
C GLY A 72 -9.46 18.97 8.36
N THR A 73 -8.91 18.26 7.36
CA THR A 73 -8.75 18.80 6.00
C THR A 73 -10.11 18.96 5.34
N LEU A 74 -11.02 18.02 5.55
CA LEU A 74 -12.37 18.09 5.00
C LEU A 74 -13.15 19.30 5.53
N ASP A 75 -12.96 19.69 6.79
CA ASP A 75 -13.60 20.87 7.35
C ASP A 75 -13.04 22.17 6.76
N LYS A 76 -11.74 22.22 6.47
CA LYS A 76 -11.13 23.31 5.71
C LYS A 76 -11.65 23.39 4.27
N ILE A 77 -11.98 22.25 3.66
CA ILE A 77 -12.64 22.22 2.34
C ILE A 77 -14.07 22.75 2.44
N LYS A 78 -14.86 22.25 3.41
CA LYS A 78 -16.26 22.68 3.62
C LYS A 78 -16.38 24.17 3.95
N SER A 79 -15.44 24.72 4.71
CA SER A 79 -15.40 26.15 5.07
C SER A 79 -14.80 27.05 3.99
N GLY A 80 -14.34 26.49 2.86
CA GLY A 80 -13.81 27.25 1.73
C GLY A 80 -12.35 27.68 1.85
N HIS A 81 -11.66 27.37 2.95
CA HIS A 81 -10.22 27.62 3.11
C HIS A 81 -9.37 26.79 2.14
N ILE A 82 -9.87 25.62 1.72
CA ILE A 82 -9.25 24.78 0.68
C ILE A 82 -10.24 24.59 -0.46
N LYS A 83 -9.86 25.04 -1.66
CA LYS A 83 -10.69 24.89 -2.86
C LYS A 83 -10.30 23.64 -3.64
N VAL A 84 -11.22 22.69 -3.76
CA VAL A 84 -11.06 21.53 -4.65
C VAL A 84 -11.20 22.01 -6.10
N CYS A 85 -10.16 21.79 -6.90
CA CYS A 85 -10.12 22.16 -8.31
C CYS A 85 -10.06 20.90 -9.20
N PRO A 86 -10.56 20.97 -10.45
CA PRO A 86 -10.39 19.87 -11.41
C PRO A 86 -8.93 19.60 -11.75
N GLY A 87 -8.69 18.59 -12.61
CA GLY A 87 -7.36 18.29 -13.11
C GLY A 87 -6.70 19.51 -13.78
N ILE A 88 -5.38 19.58 -13.68
CA ILE A 88 -4.58 20.60 -14.36
C ILE A 88 -4.46 20.22 -15.84
N LYS A 89 -4.78 21.15 -16.74
CA LYS A 89 -4.60 21.01 -18.19
C LYS A 89 -3.23 21.53 -18.62
N ARG A 90 -2.82 22.69 -18.12
CA ARG A 90 -1.51 23.29 -18.42
C ARG A 90 -1.07 24.25 -17.32
N VAL A 91 0.22 24.22 -16.99
CA VAL A 91 0.88 25.23 -16.17
C VAL A 91 1.50 26.28 -17.11
N ARG A 92 1.25 27.55 -16.83
CA ARG A 92 1.85 28.73 -17.48
C ARG A 92 2.77 29.42 -16.48
N HIS A 93 3.39 30.53 -16.87
CA HIS A 93 4.41 31.20 -16.05
C HIS A 93 3.91 31.55 -14.63
N GLN A 94 2.73 32.17 -14.50
CA GLN A 94 2.16 32.57 -13.21
C GLN A 94 0.75 32.00 -12.97
N SER A 95 0.25 31.17 -13.89
CA SER A 95 -1.13 30.71 -13.87
C SER A 95 -1.28 29.24 -14.25
N VAL A 96 -2.36 28.63 -13.79
CA VAL A 96 -2.72 27.24 -14.05
C VAL A 96 -4.07 27.22 -14.76
N GLU A 97 -4.11 26.61 -15.93
CA GLU A 97 -5.31 26.32 -16.70
C GLU A 97 -5.82 24.92 -16.30
N PHE A 98 -7.06 24.84 -15.83
CA PHE A 98 -7.73 23.61 -15.44
C PHE A 98 -8.49 22.97 -16.62
N VAL A 99 -8.88 21.70 -16.49
CA VAL A 99 -9.60 20.97 -17.56
C VAL A 99 -10.99 21.52 -17.88
N ASP A 100 -11.56 22.33 -16.99
CA ASP A 100 -12.82 23.07 -17.22
C ASP A 100 -12.61 24.39 -17.98
N GLY A 101 -11.37 24.71 -18.37
CA GLY A 101 -11.01 25.94 -19.07
C GLY A 101 -10.76 27.15 -18.16
N ILE A 102 -11.02 27.03 -16.86
CA ILE A 102 -10.77 28.11 -15.90
C ILE A 102 -9.26 28.27 -15.70
N THR A 103 -8.79 29.51 -15.67
CA THR A 103 -7.39 29.84 -15.35
C THR A 103 -7.34 30.59 -14.03
N ARG A 104 -6.35 30.27 -13.18
CA ARG A 104 -6.09 30.98 -11.91
C ARG A 104 -4.60 31.14 -11.66
N ASP A 105 -4.25 32.19 -10.94
CA ASP A 105 -2.87 32.48 -10.55
C ASP A 105 -2.51 31.78 -9.23
N PHE A 106 -1.24 31.37 -9.11
CA PHE A 106 -0.69 30.69 -7.94
C PHE A 106 0.75 31.12 -7.70
N ASP A 107 1.11 31.39 -6.44
CA ASP A 107 2.49 31.75 -6.06
C ASP A 107 3.43 30.54 -6.02
N ALA A 108 2.87 29.34 -5.78
CA ALA A 108 3.64 28.11 -5.65
C ALA A 108 2.83 26.88 -6.08
N ILE A 109 3.53 25.85 -6.57
CA ILE A 109 2.97 24.54 -6.90
C ILE A 109 3.74 23.46 -6.13
N VAL A 110 3.00 22.65 -5.36
CA VAL A 110 3.56 21.51 -4.62
C VAL A 110 3.07 20.20 -5.25
N LEU A 111 4.00 19.40 -5.78
CA LEU A 111 3.68 18.13 -6.42
C LEU A 111 3.61 16.99 -5.39
N ALA A 112 2.42 16.79 -4.82
CA ALA A 112 2.12 15.66 -3.92
C ALA A 112 1.65 14.40 -4.70
N THR A 113 2.32 14.04 -5.79
CA THR A 113 1.90 12.98 -6.74
C THR A 113 2.40 11.57 -6.38
N GLY A 114 3.04 11.42 -5.22
CA GLY A 114 3.52 10.14 -4.70
C GLY A 114 4.91 9.74 -5.21
N TYR A 115 5.27 8.47 -5.00
CA TYR A 115 6.59 7.92 -5.32
C TYR A 115 6.48 6.72 -6.27
N LYS A 116 7.57 6.45 -7.00
CA LYS A 116 7.76 5.22 -7.78
C LYS A 116 8.97 4.47 -7.24
N SER A 117 8.88 3.14 -7.24
CA SER A 117 10.02 2.29 -6.90
C SER A 117 11.07 2.36 -8.02
N ASN A 118 12.33 2.52 -7.64
CA ASN A 118 13.47 2.50 -8.55
C ASN A 118 14.25 1.17 -8.49
N VAL A 119 13.73 0.14 -7.82
CA VAL A 119 14.39 -1.18 -7.71
C VAL A 119 14.92 -1.68 -9.06
N PRO A 120 14.13 -1.65 -10.15
CA PRO A 120 14.61 -2.13 -11.45
C PRO A 120 15.77 -1.34 -12.05
N THR A 121 16.02 -0.09 -11.60
CA THR A 121 17.11 0.73 -12.16
C THR A 121 18.49 0.37 -11.63
N TRP A 122 18.57 -0.34 -10.49
CA TRP A 122 19.84 -0.71 -9.85
C TRP A 122 19.99 -2.21 -9.63
N LEU A 123 18.89 -2.94 -9.42
CA LEU A 123 18.92 -4.37 -9.30
C LEU A 123 19.02 -4.99 -10.69
N LYS A 124 20.19 -5.57 -11.03
CA LYS A 124 20.45 -6.20 -12.34
C LYS A 124 19.75 -7.57 -12.52
N GLU A 125 18.68 -7.81 -11.80
CA GLU A 125 17.85 -9.01 -11.82
C GLU A 125 16.46 -8.60 -12.30
N SER A 126 15.96 -9.24 -13.37
CA SER A 126 14.77 -8.77 -14.10
C SER A 126 13.55 -9.68 -13.96
N GLU A 127 13.64 -10.82 -13.26
CA GLU A 127 12.53 -11.74 -13.09
C GLU A 127 11.66 -11.38 -11.89
N MET A 128 12.26 -10.93 -10.77
CA MET A 128 11.51 -10.71 -9.54
C MET A 128 10.65 -9.46 -9.61
N PHE A 129 11.18 -8.34 -10.08
CA PHE A 129 10.50 -7.04 -10.12
C PHE A 129 9.98 -6.68 -11.52
N SER A 130 8.84 -6.00 -11.55
CA SER A 130 8.21 -5.45 -12.74
C SER A 130 8.84 -4.10 -13.10
N GLU A 131 9.32 -3.94 -14.33
CA GLU A 131 9.81 -2.66 -14.86
C GLU A 131 8.73 -1.56 -14.88
N LYS A 132 7.44 -1.96 -14.93
CA LYS A 132 6.32 -1.02 -15.06
C LYS A 132 6.08 -0.22 -13.77
N ASP A 133 6.10 -0.89 -12.63
CA ASP A 133 5.73 -0.31 -11.34
C ASP A 133 6.79 -0.48 -10.24
N GLY A 134 7.85 -1.27 -10.50
CA GLY A 134 8.93 -1.53 -9.56
C GLY A 134 8.50 -2.38 -8.35
N PHE A 135 7.48 -3.23 -8.53
CA PHE A 135 6.97 -4.18 -7.54
C PHE A 135 7.25 -5.64 -7.96
N PRO A 136 7.26 -6.60 -7.01
CA PRO A 136 7.35 -8.01 -7.35
C PRO A 136 6.26 -8.45 -8.33
N LYS A 137 6.64 -9.21 -9.36
CA LYS A 137 5.70 -9.70 -10.38
C LYS A 137 4.68 -10.68 -9.82
N LYS A 138 5.09 -11.49 -8.84
CA LYS A 138 4.19 -12.43 -8.16
C LYS A 138 3.33 -11.67 -7.15
N PRO A 139 2.01 -11.86 -7.15
CA PRO A 139 1.13 -11.22 -6.18
C PRO A 139 1.40 -11.74 -4.77
N PHE A 140 1.01 -10.94 -3.77
CA PHE A 140 0.92 -11.42 -2.38
C PHE A 140 0.06 -12.70 -2.30
N PRO A 141 0.44 -13.73 -1.50
CA PRO A 141 1.53 -13.77 -0.53
C PRO A 141 2.87 -14.29 -1.09
N ASN A 142 3.04 -14.41 -2.41
CA ASN A 142 4.16 -15.14 -3.02
C ASN A 142 5.24 -14.26 -3.64
N GLY A 143 5.15 -12.94 -3.47
CA GLY A 143 6.09 -11.95 -4.03
C GLY A 143 7.41 -11.79 -3.27
N TRP A 144 7.55 -12.35 -2.07
CA TRP A 144 8.68 -12.13 -1.18
C TRP A 144 9.95 -12.91 -1.55
N LYS A 145 9.87 -14.00 -2.32
CA LYS A 145 11.02 -14.88 -2.65
C LYS A 145 11.41 -14.81 -4.11
N GLY A 146 12.65 -14.40 -4.36
CA GLY A 146 13.32 -14.41 -5.66
C GLY A 146 14.24 -15.61 -5.85
N LYS A 147 15.05 -15.58 -6.91
CA LYS A 147 16.10 -16.58 -7.16
C LYS A 147 17.39 -16.22 -6.40
N SER A 148 18.31 -17.17 -6.29
CA SER A 148 19.67 -16.93 -5.81
C SER A 148 19.79 -16.27 -4.42
N GLY A 149 18.84 -16.55 -3.52
CA GLY A 149 18.81 -15.97 -2.17
C GLY A 149 18.33 -14.52 -2.10
N LEU A 150 17.75 -13.99 -3.19
CA LEU A 150 17.12 -12.68 -3.20
C LEU A 150 15.73 -12.73 -2.53
N TYR A 151 15.44 -11.75 -1.70
CA TYR A 151 14.14 -11.57 -1.05
C TYR A 151 13.64 -10.14 -1.22
N SER A 152 12.32 -9.96 -1.19
CA SER A 152 11.66 -8.65 -1.15
C SER A 152 10.79 -8.51 0.09
N VAL A 153 10.89 -7.38 0.77
CA VAL A 153 10.16 -7.08 2.01
C VAL A 153 9.45 -5.76 1.85
N GLY A 154 8.14 -5.73 2.13
CA GLY A 154 7.36 -4.49 2.19
C GLY A 154 6.80 -4.02 0.85
N PHE A 155 6.93 -4.83 -0.20
CA PHE A 155 6.37 -4.55 -1.53
C PHE A 155 4.95 -5.12 -1.73
N THR A 156 4.30 -5.59 -0.66
CA THR A 156 2.98 -6.25 -0.72
C THR A 156 1.80 -5.33 -1.05
N LYS A 157 1.99 -4.01 -1.04
CA LYS A 157 0.92 -3.00 -1.08
C LYS A 157 -0.07 -3.09 0.12
N ARG A 158 0.30 -3.82 1.18
CA ARG A 158 -0.52 -4.04 2.39
C ARG A 158 -0.03 -3.26 3.62
N GLY A 159 0.97 -2.40 3.47
CA GLY A 159 1.56 -1.62 4.57
C GLY A 159 2.31 -2.52 5.57
N LEU A 160 2.44 -2.07 6.81
CA LEU A 160 3.25 -2.72 7.85
C LEU A 160 2.86 -4.18 8.11
N MET A 161 1.57 -4.52 8.00
CA MET A 161 1.10 -5.90 8.15
C MET A 161 1.70 -6.82 7.09
N GLY A 162 1.71 -6.38 5.83
CA GLY A 162 2.32 -7.14 4.75
C GLY A 162 3.85 -7.22 4.88
N THR A 163 4.49 -6.13 5.30
CA THR A 163 5.93 -6.12 5.62
C THR A 163 6.28 -7.16 6.69
N SER A 164 5.47 -7.26 7.75
CA SER A 164 5.67 -8.25 8.81
C SER A 164 5.49 -9.68 8.31
N MET A 165 4.53 -9.93 7.42
CA MET A 165 4.32 -11.24 6.80
C MET A 165 5.50 -11.65 5.92
N ASP A 166 5.98 -10.76 5.05
CA ASP A 166 7.17 -11.01 4.23
C ASP A 166 8.37 -11.33 5.12
N ALA A 167 8.62 -10.50 6.14
CA ALA A 167 9.76 -10.65 7.04
C ALA A 167 9.75 -12.00 7.77
N ARG A 168 8.58 -12.46 8.23
CA ARG A 168 8.45 -13.78 8.87
C ARG A 168 8.75 -14.91 7.89
N ASN A 169 8.14 -14.89 6.71
CA ASN A 169 8.38 -15.91 5.69
C ASN A 169 9.85 -16.00 5.28
N ILE A 170 10.52 -14.85 5.17
CA ILE A 170 11.95 -14.78 4.82
C ILE A 170 12.81 -15.35 5.95
N ALA A 171 12.52 -15.01 7.21
CA ALA A 171 13.25 -15.55 8.34
C ALA A 171 13.13 -17.09 8.40
N GLU A 172 11.93 -17.62 8.23
CA GLU A 172 11.66 -19.07 8.18
C GLU A 172 12.41 -19.74 7.00
N ASP A 173 12.44 -19.11 5.83
CA ASP A 173 13.16 -19.65 4.67
C ASP A 173 14.68 -19.69 4.89
N ILE A 174 15.24 -18.62 5.46
CA ILE A 174 16.67 -18.53 5.80
C ILE A 174 17.03 -19.59 6.84
N GLU A 175 16.24 -19.72 7.90
CA GLU A 175 16.45 -20.76 8.93
C GLU A 175 16.46 -22.17 8.30
N ASN A 176 15.47 -22.48 7.47
CA ASN A 176 15.38 -23.75 6.78
C ASN A 176 16.59 -24.01 5.86
N CYS A 177 17.07 -22.98 5.16
CA CYS A 177 18.27 -23.07 4.33
C CYS A 177 19.53 -23.33 5.18
N LEU A 178 19.68 -22.66 6.33
CA LEU A 178 20.81 -22.87 7.24
C LEU A 178 20.79 -24.28 7.85
N MET A 179 19.61 -24.76 8.26
CA MET A 179 19.45 -26.11 8.81
C MET A 179 19.79 -27.20 7.79
N LYS A 180 19.39 -27.03 6.52
CA LYS A 180 19.79 -27.94 5.43
C LYS A 180 21.30 -27.93 5.20
N ARG A 181 21.95 -26.75 5.26
CA ARG A 181 23.41 -26.62 5.12
C ARG A 181 24.20 -27.23 6.27
N ARG A 182 23.62 -27.31 7.48
CA ARG A 182 24.23 -27.95 8.65
C ARG A 182 24.19 -29.48 8.61
N LYS A 183 23.34 -30.09 7.76
CA LYS A 183 23.17 -31.56 7.69
C LYS A 183 24.29 -32.41 7.04
N PRO A 184 25.41 -31.90 6.45
CA PRO A 184 26.44 -32.78 5.89
C PRO A 184 27.77 -32.84 6.68
N PHE A 185 27.78 -32.79 8.03
CA PHE A 185 29.03 -33.02 8.79
C PHE A 185 29.02 -34.22 9.77
N PHE A 186 27.87 -34.80 10.11
CA PHE A 186 27.80 -35.85 11.14
C PHE A 186 27.49 -37.26 10.64
N LEU A 187 27.58 -37.53 9.33
CA LEU A 187 27.23 -38.85 8.77
C LEU A 187 28.34 -39.55 7.97
N ASN A 188 29.59 -39.06 7.96
CA ASN A 188 30.68 -39.67 7.18
C ASN A 188 31.91 -40.15 7.97
N HIS A 189 31.84 -40.29 9.29
CA HIS A 189 32.89 -40.97 10.06
C HIS A 189 32.30 -42.06 10.95
N GLY A 190 31.87 -43.15 10.31
CA GLY A 190 31.58 -44.42 10.95
C GLY A 190 32.39 -45.53 10.27
N LEU A 191 33.33 -46.10 11.05
CA LEU A 191 33.90 -47.45 10.92
C LEU A 191 34.95 -47.68 9.82
N GLY A 192 36.20 -47.39 10.17
CA GLY A 192 37.39 -48.03 9.62
C GLY A 192 38.27 -48.52 10.77
N GLY A 193 37.80 -49.54 11.50
CA GLY A 193 38.64 -50.27 12.44
C GLY A 193 39.44 -51.33 11.70
N VAL A 194 40.76 -51.31 11.85
CA VAL A 194 41.62 -52.47 11.60
C VAL A 194 42.59 -52.55 12.79
N TYR A 195 42.39 -53.58 13.61
CA TYR A 195 43.38 -54.10 14.54
C TYR A 195 44.07 -55.29 13.85
N PHE A 196 45.41 -55.26 13.88
CA PHE A 196 46.41 -56.20 13.36
C PHE A 196 46.55 -56.28 11.83
#